data_AF-A0A7J8E247-F1
#
_entry.id   AF-A0A7J8E247-F1
#
_cell.length_a   1.000
_cell.length_b   1.000
_cell.length_c   1.000
_cell.angle_alpha   90.00
_cell.angle_beta   90.00
_cell.angle_gamma   90.00
#
_symmetry.space_group_name_H-M   'P 1'
#
loop_
_entity.id
_entity.type
_entity.pdbx_description
1 polymer ?
#
loop_
_entity_poly.entity_id
_entity_poly.type
_entity_poly.pdbx_seq_one_letter_code
_entity_poly.pdbx_strand_id
1 'polypeptide(L)'
;MVASRAIGSLRRFTTASRTLRCPGYICRNFTGSTALRSRTHINYGIKGDVAVIRINSPNSKVNTLNKELQSEFIEVMNEVWASDQVRSAVLISSKPGCFIAGADINMLAACKTPQEVTQVSQEGQKMFEKLEKSPKPIVAAISGACLGGGLELAISCQYRLATKDKKTVLGVPEVLLGILPGAGGTQRLPKMVGVPAAFDMMLTGRNIRADRAKKMGLVDQLVDPLGPGLKPPEDRTIEYLEEVAVTFAKGLADKKISLKRNKGLMEKLTSYAMNIPFVRQQVYKKVEEQVQKQTKGLYPAPLKIIDVVKTGLEQGKEAGYLAESQKFGELAMTRESKALIGLYQGQVLCKKNKFGAPQKEVKNLAILGAGLMGAGIAQVSVDKGLKTIIKDATLAGLGRGQQQVFKGLNDKVKKKALSSFERDFIFNNLTGQLDYQDFEKADMVIEAVFEDLSVKHKVLKEVEAVAFQLRNRCGPRVLRALPRPW
;
A
#
# COMPACT_ATOMS: atom_id res chain seq x y z
N MET A 1 0.35 -72.91 -20.89
CA MET A 1 0.73 -73.06 -22.30
C MET A 1 1.60 -71.87 -22.69
N VAL A 2 2.89 -72.16 -22.99
CA VAL A 2 3.89 -71.45 -23.82
C VAL A 2 4.03 -69.93 -23.58
N ALA A 3 5.06 -69.31 -22.98
CA ALA A 3 6.51 -69.53 -22.75
C ALA A 3 7.43 -69.46 -23.99
N SER A 4 8.21 -68.36 -24.14
CA SER A 4 9.64 -68.26 -24.60
C SER A 4 10.05 -66.77 -24.76
N ARG A 5 11.03 -66.22 -24.01
CA ARG A 5 12.50 -66.11 -24.24
C ARG A 5 12.86 -65.32 -25.53
N ALA A 6 13.83 -64.38 -25.62
CA ALA A 6 15.13 -64.16 -24.97
C ALA A 6 15.58 -62.66 -25.17
N ILE A 7 16.22 -61.99 -24.19
CA ILE A 7 17.67 -61.73 -24.01
C ILE A 7 18.41 -61.13 -25.23
N GLY A 8 19.06 -59.98 -25.03
CA GLY A 8 20.19 -59.55 -25.86
C GLY A 8 20.59 -58.08 -25.73
N SER A 9 21.35 -57.72 -24.68
CA SER A 9 22.16 -56.50 -24.69
C SER A 9 23.42 -56.74 -25.54
N LEU A 10 23.88 -55.74 -26.29
CA LEU A 10 25.32 -55.42 -26.38
C LEU A 10 25.55 -54.04 -27.01
N ARG A 11 26.55 -53.38 -26.44
CA ARG A 11 26.97 -51.99 -26.60
C ARG A 11 27.99 -51.80 -27.73
N ARG A 12 28.21 -50.52 -28.05
CA ARG A 12 29.32 -49.87 -28.77
C ARG A 12 29.24 -49.93 -30.29
N PHE A 13 29.24 -48.77 -30.94
CA PHE A 13 30.46 -48.23 -31.56
C PHE A 13 30.35 -46.70 -31.70
N THR A 14 31.40 -46.03 -31.24
CA THR A 14 31.78 -44.65 -31.53
C THR A 14 32.16 -44.50 -33.00
N THR A 15 31.78 -43.41 -33.66
CA THR A 15 32.58 -42.84 -34.75
C THR A 15 32.33 -41.35 -34.91
N ALA A 16 33.43 -40.67 -35.13
CA ALA A 16 33.57 -39.23 -35.22
C ALA A 16 33.07 -38.65 -36.56
N SER A 17 32.68 -37.38 -36.46
CA SER A 17 32.76 -36.30 -37.44
C SER A 17 33.27 -36.64 -38.85
N ARG A 18 32.43 -36.36 -39.85
CA ARG A 18 32.89 -35.75 -41.12
C ARG A 18 31.96 -34.60 -41.50
N THR A 19 32.60 -33.45 -41.66
CA THR A 19 32.10 -32.14 -42.06
C THR A 19 31.72 -32.10 -43.54
N LEU A 20 30.58 -31.47 -43.85
CA LEU A 20 30.31 -30.88 -45.16
C LEU A 20 30.26 -29.35 -44.97
N ARG A 21 31.18 -28.65 -45.64
CA ARG A 21 31.26 -27.18 -45.69
C ARG A 21 30.36 -26.68 -46.82
N CYS A 22 29.49 -25.72 -46.49
CA CYS A 22 29.05 -24.67 -47.41
C CYS A 22 29.41 -23.30 -46.81
N PRO A 23 29.80 -22.30 -47.63
CA PRO A 23 30.36 -21.04 -47.15
C PRO A 23 29.29 -19.96 -46.97
N GLY A 24 29.48 -19.11 -45.95
CA GLY A 24 28.77 -17.83 -45.81
C GLY A 24 27.89 -17.75 -44.57
N TYR A 25 28.06 -16.67 -43.82
CA TYR A 25 27.38 -16.30 -42.56
C TYR A 25 27.97 -16.92 -41.29
N ILE A 26 29.01 -16.25 -40.77
CA ILE A 26 29.43 -16.39 -39.37
C ILE A 26 28.37 -15.68 -38.51
N CYS A 27 27.41 -16.44 -37.99
CA CYS A 27 26.62 -16.01 -36.83
C CYS A 27 27.40 -16.45 -35.58
N ARG A 28 28.16 -15.53 -34.97
CA ARG A 28 28.76 -15.77 -33.65
C ARG A 28 27.64 -15.74 -32.61
N ASN A 29 27.10 -16.90 -32.27
CA ASN A 29 26.31 -17.06 -31.06
C ASN A 29 27.26 -16.97 -29.86
N PHE A 30 27.42 -15.76 -29.31
CA PHE A 30 27.93 -15.57 -27.98
C PHE A 30 26.85 -15.99 -26.97
N THR A 31 26.76 -17.29 -26.69
CA THR A 31 26.07 -17.77 -25.48
C THR A 31 26.98 -17.54 -24.28
N GLY A 32 26.98 -16.30 -23.78
CA GLY A 32 27.42 -16.01 -22.42
C GLY A 32 26.37 -16.51 -21.44
N SER A 33 26.39 -17.81 -21.13
CA SER A 33 25.56 -18.36 -20.05
C SER A 33 26.19 -18.04 -18.72
N THR A 34 25.96 -16.83 -18.20
CA THR A 34 26.06 -16.59 -16.76
C THR A 34 25.01 -17.46 -16.08
N ALA A 35 25.41 -18.28 -15.12
CA ALA A 35 24.50 -19.09 -14.34
C ALA A 35 23.41 -18.20 -13.72
N LEU A 36 22.19 -18.27 -14.25
CA LEU A 36 21.01 -17.64 -13.65
C LEU A 36 20.80 -18.29 -12.28
N ARG A 37 21.29 -17.65 -11.21
CA ARG A 37 20.70 -17.87 -9.89
C ARG A 37 19.21 -17.59 -10.05
N SER A 38 18.36 -18.55 -9.67
CA SER A 38 16.92 -18.38 -9.75
C SER A 38 16.50 -17.31 -8.74
N ARG A 39 16.44 -16.05 -9.19
CA ARG A 39 15.88 -14.93 -8.43
C ARG A 39 14.40 -15.21 -8.23
N THR A 40 13.91 -14.94 -7.03
CA THR A 40 12.53 -15.26 -6.64
C THR A 40 11.68 -14.02 -6.46
N HIS A 41 12.27 -12.92 -6.00
CA HIS A 41 11.59 -11.64 -5.71
C HIS A 41 11.75 -10.61 -6.83
N ILE A 42 12.90 -10.61 -7.52
CA ILE A 42 13.22 -9.61 -8.56
C ILE A 42 13.42 -10.29 -9.91
N ASN A 43 12.57 -9.94 -10.87
CA ASN A 43 12.74 -10.31 -12.26
C ASN A 43 13.38 -9.17 -13.05
N TYR A 44 14.22 -9.54 -14.01
CA TYR A 44 15.02 -8.61 -14.81
C TYR A 44 14.79 -8.85 -16.30
N GLY A 45 14.66 -7.79 -17.09
CA GLY A 45 14.63 -7.85 -18.55
C GLY A 45 15.05 -6.53 -19.18
N ILE A 46 15.40 -6.54 -20.46
CA ILE A 46 15.86 -5.36 -21.19
C ILE A 46 14.91 -5.07 -22.36
N LYS A 47 14.55 -3.80 -22.56
CA LYS A 47 13.76 -3.32 -23.69
C LYS A 47 14.52 -2.20 -24.43
N GLY A 48 15.26 -2.57 -25.47
CA GLY A 48 16.20 -1.65 -26.13
C GLY A 48 17.39 -1.37 -25.21
N ASP A 49 17.61 -0.09 -24.87
CA ASP A 49 18.66 0.37 -23.94
C ASP A 49 18.14 0.65 -22.51
N VAL A 50 16.95 0.13 -22.18
CA VAL A 50 16.29 0.32 -20.88
C VAL A 50 16.17 -1.01 -20.13
N ALA A 51 16.72 -1.07 -18.93
CA ALA A 51 16.47 -2.17 -17.99
C ALA A 51 15.08 -2.03 -17.35
N VAL A 52 14.33 -3.11 -17.28
CA VAL A 52 13.03 -3.18 -16.61
C VAL A 52 13.11 -4.19 -15.47
N ILE A 53 13.10 -3.68 -14.25
CA ILE A 53 13.24 -4.43 -13.01
C ILE A 53 11.85 -4.57 -12.40
N ARG A 54 11.42 -5.82 -12.25
CA ARG A 54 10.05 -6.19 -11.84
C ARG A 54 10.07 -6.82 -10.46
N ILE A 55 9.42 -6.18 -9.51
CA ILE A 55 9.34 -6.60 -8.11
C ILE A 55 8.10 -7.47 -7.91
N ASN A 56 8.28 -8.69 -7.43
CA ASN A 56 7.19 -9.58 -7.08
C ASN A 56 7.62 -10.59 -6.02
N SER A 57 7.28 -10.35 -4.75
CA SER A 57 7.54 -11.32 -3.70
C SER A 57 6.66 -12.56 -3.85
N PRO A 58 7.24 -13.77 -3.95
CA PRO A 58 6.47 -15.01 -3.99
C PRO A 58 5.77 -15.25 -2.64
N ASN A 59 4.66 -15.98 -2.65
CA ASN A 59 3.92 -16.40 -1.44
C ASN A 59 3.40 -15.26 -0.54
N SER A 60 3.48 -14.00 -0.98
CA SER A 60 2.94 -12.84 -0.26
C SER A 60 1.92 -12.09 -1.11
N LYS A 61 0.89 -11.54 -0.45
CA LYS A 61 -0.10 -10.64 -1.08
C LYS A 61 0.45 -9.23 -1.34
N VAL A 62 1.59 -8.88 -0.75
CA VAL A 62 2.23 -7.56 -0.89
C VAL A 62 3.74 -7.72 -1.04
N ASN A 63 4.38 -6.77 -1.73
CA ASN A 63 5.84 -6.70 -1.77
C ASN A 63 6.35 -6.01 -0.49
N THR A 64 7.32 -6.60 0.19
CA THR A 64 7.99 -6.04 1.36
C THR A 64 9.49 -6.11 1.17
N LEU A 65 10.22 -5.13 1.70
CA LEU A 65 11.69 -5.08 1.64
C LEU A 65 12.28 -6.03 2.70
N ASN A 66 12.18 -7.34 2.46
CA ASN A 66 12.86 -8.37 3.25
C ASN A 66 14.34 -8.52 2.82
N LYS A 67 15.10 -9.34 3.54
CA LYS A 67 16.53 -9.52 3.32
C LYS A 67 16.83 -10.13 1.94
N GLU A 68 16.03 -11.10 1.51
CA GLU A 68 16.19 -11.81 0.25
C GLU A 68 15.98 -10.86 -0.94
N LEU A 69 14.88 -10.09 -0.94
CA LEU A 69 14.59 -9.09 -1.97
C LEU A 69 15.68 -8.03 -2.01
N GLN A 70 16.16 -7.54 -0.86
CA GLN A 70 17.25 -6.57 -0.82
C GLN A 70 18.53 -7.11 -1.47
N SER A 71 18.89 -8.37 -1.18
CA SER A 71 20.05 -9.03 -1.79
C SER A 71 19.90 -9.17 -3.31
N GLU A 72 18.76 -9.68 -3.79
CA GLU A 72 18.48 -9.81 -5.23
C GLU A 72 18.46 -8.44 -5.93
N PHE A 73 17.92 -7.41 -5.28
CA PHE A 73 17.88 -6.06 -5.82
C PHE A 73 19.27 -5.44 -5.96
N ILE A 74 20.15 -5.63 -4.97
CA ILE A 74 21.56 -5.18 -5.05
C ILE A 74 22.27 -5.87 -6.23
N GLU A 75 22.10 -7.18 -6.38
CA GLU A 75 22.69 -7.95 -7.48
C GLU A 75 22.24 -7.41 -8.85
N VAL A 76 20.92 -7.26 -9.04
CA VAL A 76 20.34 -6.75 -10.30
C VAL A 76 20.80 -5.32 -10.60
N MET A 77 20.84 -4.45 -9.60
CA MET A 77 21.28 -3.07 -9.80
C MET A 77 22.76 -2.98 -10.17
N ASN A 78 23.62 -3.84 -9.60
CA ASN A 78 25.02 -3.91 -10.00
C ASN A 78 25.17 -4.35 -11.46
N GLU A 79 24.37 -5.32 -11.93
CA GLU A 79 24.33 -5.70 -13.35
C GLU A 79 23.90 -4.54 -14.24
N VAL A 80 22.85 -3.82 -13.84
CA VAL A 80 22.34 -2.65 -14.57
C VAL A 80 23.38 -1.54 -14.63
N TRP A 81 24.10 -1.27 -13.54
CA TRP A 81 25.14 -0.24 -13.54
C TRP A 81 26.36 -0.64 -14.37
N ALA A 82 26.79 -1.90 -14.30
CA ALA A 82 27.96 -2.40 -15.02
C ALA A 82 27.74 -2.59 -16.53
N SER A 83 26.49 -2.83 -16.98
CA SER A 83 26.21 -3.17 -18.39
C SER A 83 26.16 -1.94 -19.31
N ASP A 84 27.11 -1.82 -20.24
CA ASP A 84 27.12 -0.75 -21.26
C ASP A 84 25.93 -0.79 -22.24
N GLN A 85 25.22 -1.91 -22.31
CA GLN A 85 24.01 -2.05 -23.13
C GLN A 85 22.81 -1.27 -22.56
N VAL A 86 22.87 -0.90 -21.27
CA VAL A 86 21.79 -0.22 -20.56
C VAL A 86 22.15 1.23 -20.30
N ARG A 87 21.31 2.16 -20.77
CA ARG A 87 21.45 3.62 -20.55
C ARG A 87 20.50 4.15 -19.46
N SER A 88 19.41 3.46 -19.18
CA SER A 88 18.44 3.83 -18.13
C SER A 88 17.69 2.61 -17.58
N ALA A 89 16.96 2.79 -16.48
CA ALA A 89 16.21 1.71 -15.85
C ALA A 89 14.80 2.14 -15.39
N VAL A 90 13.91 1.16 -15.26
CA VAL A 90 12.57 1.27 -14.69
C VAL A 90 12.44 0.26 -13.56
N LEU A 91 11.95 0.72 -12.40
CA LEU A 91 11.52 -0.12 -11.28
C LEU A 91 10.00 -0.17 -11.25
N ILE A 92 9.42 -1.35 -11.42
CA ILE A 92 7.96 -1.55 -11.40
C ILE A 92 7.60 -2.77 -10.56
N SER A 93 6.39 -2.80 -10.01
CA SER A 93 5.84 -4.01 -9.39
C SER A 93 5.02 -4.79 -10.40
N SER A 94 5.21 -6.11 -10.43
CA SER A 94 4.31 -7.02 -11.14
C SER A 94 3.17 -7.54 -10.25
N LYS A 95 3.10 -7.09 -8.99
CA LYS A 95 2.06 -7.49 -8.04
C LYS A 95 0.88 -6.51 -8.10
N PRO A 96 -0.34 -6.97 -8.45
CA PRO A 96 -1.50 -6.08 -8.52
C PRO A 96 -1.78 -5.40 -7.19
N GLY A 97 -2.09 -4.10 -7.24
CA GLY A 97 -2.48 -3.31 -6.07
C GLY A 97 -1.38 -2.98 -5.06
N CYS A 98 -0.12 -3.37 -5.30
CA CYS A 98 0.99 -3.06 -4.40
C CYS A 98 2.28 -2.82 -5.18
N PHE A 99 2.90 -1.65 -4.97
CA PHE A 99 4.27 -1.41 -5.40
C PHE A 99 5.22 -2.04 -4.39
N ILE A 100 5.31 -1.44 -3.20
CA ILE A 100 6.04 -1.94 -2.03
C ILE A 100 5.34 -1.39 -0.78
N ALA A 101 4.97 -2.28 0.15
CA ALA A 101 4.22 -1.94 1.36
C ALA A 101 5.09 -1.47 2.54
N GLY A 102 6.42 -1.57 2.42
CA GLY A 102 7.39 -1.14 3.44
C GLY A 102 8.43 -2.20 3.74
N ALA A 103 9.22 -1.97 4.78
CA ALA A 103 10.13 -2.97 5.34
C ALA A 103 9.37 -4.13 5.99
N ASP A 104 9.97 -5.31 6.00
CA ASP A 104 9.39 -6.44 6.72
C ASP A 104 9.49 -6.22 8.24
N ILE A 105 8.34 -6.14 8.92
CA ILE A 105 8.27 -5.94 10.36
C ILE A 105 8.92 -7.11 11.11
N ASN A 106 8.87 -8.33 10.56
CA ASN A 106 9.50 -9.50 11.18
C ASN A 106 11.03 -9.38 11.14
N MET A 107 11.59 -8.76 10.11
CA MET A 107 13.03 -8.47 10.03
C MET A 107 13.45 -7.53 11.16
N LEU A 108 12.67 -6.46 11.41
CA LEU A 108 12.94 -5.54 12.52
C LEU A 108 12.74 -6.19 13.89
N ALA A 109 11.72 -7.06 14.02
CA ALA A 109 11.44 -7.79 15.25
C ALA A 109 12.51 -8.85 15.59
N ALA A 110 13.26 -9.32 14.58
CA ALA A 110 14.35 -10.29 14.77
C ALA A 110 15.63 -9.65 15.33
N CYS A 111 15.81 -8.33 15.18
CA CYS A 111 16.94 -7.61 15.74
C CYS A 111 16.85 -7.56 17.27
N LYS A 112 17.99 -7.76 17.94
CA LYS A 112 18.07 -7.82 19.41
C LYS A 112 18.64 -6.54 20.03
N THR A 113 19.45 -5.80 19.27
CA THR A 113 20.15 -4.61 19.76
C THR A 113 19.81 -3.37 18.93
N PRO A 114 19.85 -2.16 19.52
CA PRO A 114 19.69 -0.91 18.76
C PRO A 114 20.69 -0.78 17.60
N GLN A 115 21.91 -1.31 17.78
CA GLN A 115 23.00 -1.25 16.82
C GLN A 115 22.72 -2.12 15.59
N GLU A 116 22.18 -3.32 15.76
CA GLU A 116 21.74 -4.17 14.65
C GLU A 116 20.68 -3.45 13.78
N VAL A 117 19.70 -2.81 14.40
CA VAL A 117 18.67 -2.06 13.67
C VAL A 117 19.25 -0.81 13.00
N THR A 118 20.17 -0.12 13.68
CA THR A 118 20.92 1.02 13.12
C THR A 118 21.68 0.58 11.87
N GLN A 119 22.33 -0.57 11.90
CA GLN A 119 23.06 -1.12 10.76
C GLN A 119 22.12 -1.41 9.57
N VAL A 120 20.96 -2.03 9.82
CA VAL A 120 19.96 -2.26 8.77
C VAL A 120 19.54 -0.95 8.11
N SER A 121 19.30 0.10 8.90
CA SER A 121 19.01 1.43 8.38
C SER A 121 20.14 1.98 7.52
N GLN A 122 21.38 1.92 7.99
CA GLN A 122 22.56 2.38 7.23
C GLN A 122 22.76 1.63 5.92
N GLU A 123 22.54 0.32 5.90
CA GLU A 123 22.62 -0.51 4.69
C GLU A 123 21.56 -0.09 3.67
N GLY A 124 20.33 0.12 4.11
CA GLY A 124 19.24 0.66 3.27
C GLY A 124 19.56 2.06 2.73
N GLN A 125 20.04 2.96 3.59
CA GLN A 125 20.46 4.31 3.20
C GLN A 125 21.56 4.29 2.13
N LYS A 126 22.60 3.46 2.31
CA LYS A 126 23.71 3.31 1.35
C LYS A 126 23.20 2.84 -0.01
N MET A 127 22.29 1.86 -0.03
CA MET A 127 21.72 1.38 -1.29
C MET A 127 20.90 2.46 -2.00
N PHE A 128 20.04 3.17 -1.25
CA PHE A 128 19.21 4.22 -1.84
C PHE A 128 20.03 5.45 -2.25
N GLU A 129 21.14 5.73 -1.59
CA GLU A 129 22.07 6.76 -2.04
C GLU A 129 22.75 6.38 -3.37
N LYS A 130 23.10 5.10 -3.59
CA LYS A 130 23.58 4.64 -4.91
C LYS A 130 22.54 4.81 -6.01
N LEU A 131 21.27 4.59 -5.70
CA LEU A 131 20.17 4.87 -6.64
C LEU A 131 20.07 6.38 -6.93
N GLU A 132 20.10 7.22 -5.89
CA GLU A 132 20.01 8.68 -6.00
C GLU A 132 21.14 9.26 -6.86
N LYS A 133 22.38 8.78 -6.65
CA LYS A 133 23.59 9.19 -7.37
C LYS A 133 23.85 8.32 -8.63
N SER A 134 22.86 7.58 -9.11
CA SER A 134 23.08 6.65 -10.20
C SER A 134 23.55 7.36 -11.48
N PRO A 135 24.55 6.80 -12.20
CA PRO A 135 24.97 7.32 -13.50
C PRO A 135 23.92 7.09 -14.61
N LYS A 136 22.97 6.18 -14.37
CA LYS A 136 21.91 5.81 -15.32
C LYS A 136 20.57 6.24 -14.72
N PRO A 137 19.72 7.02 -15.41
CA PRO A 137 18.44 7.44 -14.86
C PRO A 137 17.53 6.26 -14.52
N ILE A 138 16.91 6.30 -13.34
CA ILE A 138 16.01 5.27 -12.82
C ILE A 138 14.62 5.88 -12.61
N VAL A 139 13.60 5.27 -13.22
CA VAL A 139 12.19 5.66 -13.09
C VAL A 139 11.47 4.68 -12.17
N ALA A 140 10.88 5.17 -11.08
CA ALA A 140 9.96 4.40 -10.24
C ALA A 140 8.55 4.46 -10.84
N ALA A 141 8.07 3.32 -11.33
CA ALA A 141 6.73 3.12 -11.87
C ALA A 141 5.81 2.53 -10.78
N ILE A 142 5.04 3.41 -10.15
CA ILE A 142 4.29 3.14 -8.92
C ILE A 142 2.84 2.80 -9.26
N SER A 143 2.44 1.57 -8.97
CA SER A 143 1.04 1.16 -8.95
C SER A 143 0.67 0.57 -7.59
N GLY A 144 -0.48 0.99 -7.04
CA GLY A 144 -0.95 0.50 -5.75
C GLY A 144 -0.19 1.09 -4.55
N ALA A 145 -0.17 0.35 -3.44
CA ALA A 145 0.44 0.82 -2.19
C ALA A 145 1.97 0.99 -2.32
N CYS A 146 2.46 2.20 -2.03
CA CYS A 146 3.88 2.58 -1.98
C CYS A 146 4.15 3.25 -0.63
N LEU A 147 4.42 2.43 0.38
CA LEU A 147 4.44 2.85 1.78
C LEU A 147 5.80 2.60 2.43
N GLY A 148 6.15 3.47 3.37
CA GLY A 148 7.37 3.42 4.17
C GLY A 148 8.63 3.26 3.33
N GLY A 149 9.43 2.21 3.61
CA GLY A 149 10.61 1.87 2.81
C GLY A 149 10.37 1.77 1.30
N GLY A 150 9.14 1.43 0.86
CA GLY A 150 8.76 1.46 -0.54
C GLY A 150 8.70 2.86 -1.14
N LEU A 151 8.22 3.84 -0.37
CA LEU A 151 8.28 5.25 -0.74
C LEU A 151 9.71 5.78 -0.66
N GLU A 152 10.48 5.38 0.36
CA GLU A 152 11.90 5.75 0.49
C GLU A 152 12.75 5.28 -0.71
N LEU A 153 12.46 4.10 -1.25
CA LEU A 153 13.03 3.62 -2.51
C LEU A 153 12.62 4.53 -3.67
N ALA A 154 11.32 4.82 -3.83
CA ALA A 154 10.81 5.61 -4.94
C ALA A 154 11.33 7.06 -4.94
N ILE A 155 11.47 7.69 -3.77
CA ILE A 155 12.03 9.05 -3.64
C ILE A 155 13.55 9.09 -3.81
N SER A 156 14.23 7.94 -3.79
CA SER A 156 15.64 7.83 -4.17
C SER A 156 15.86 7.70 -5.68
N CYS A 157 14.83 7.34 -6.44
CA CYS A 157 14.90 7.27 -7.91
C CYS A 157 14.87 8.70 -8.53
N GLN A 158 15.30 8.83 -9.78
CA GLN A 158 15.34 10.13 -10.47
C GLN A 158 13.93 10.64 -10.81
N TYR A 159 13.01 9.73 -11.16
CA TYR A 159 11.65 10.10 -11.58
C TYR A 159 10.61 9.15 -11.01
N ARG A 160 9.45 9.68 -10.61
CA ARG A 160 8.32 8.92 -10.05
C ARG A 160 7.08 9.08 -10.93
N LEU A 161 6.66 7.99 -11.54
CA LEU A 161 5.44 7.88 -12.33
C LEU A 161 4.43 7.06 -11.54
N ALA A 162 3.21 7.55 -11.29
CA ALA A 162 2.22 6.81 -10.51
C ALA A 162 0.87 6.67 -11.21
N THR A 163 0.18 5.55 -11.00
CA THR A 163 -1.20 5.37 -11.48
C THR A 163 -2.19 6.20 -10.67
N LYS A 164 -3.13 6.88 -11.33
CA LYS A 164 -4.19 7.68 -10.68
C LYS A 164 -5.37 6.80 -10.25
N ASP A 165 -5.08 5.86 -9.35
CA ASP A 165 -6.04 4.86 -8.87
C ASP A 165 -6.31 4.99 -7.36
N LYS A 166 -7.51 4.59 -6.90
CA LYS A 166 -7.89 4.62 -5.46
C LYS A 166 -7.08 3.62 -4.61
N LYS A 167 -6.41 2.63 -5.17
CA LYS A 167 -5.47 1.75 -4.46
C LYS A 167 -4.06 2.34 -4.43
N THR A 168 -3.76 3.31 -5.31
CA THR A 168 -2.43 3.96 -5.36
C THR A 168 -2.32 5.02 -4.27
N VAL A 169 -1.57 4.67 -3.23
CA VAL A 169 -1.35 5.52 -2.05
C VAL A 169 0.13 5.55 -1.70
N LEU A 170 0.61 6.75 -1.39
CA LEU A 170 1.99 7.00 -0.99
C LEU A 170 2.02 7.52 0.44
N GLY A 171 2.95 7.05 1.27
CA GLY A 171 3.05 7.50 2.65
C GLY A 171 4.22 6.89 3.41
N VAL A 172 4.48 7.44 4.59
CA VAL A 172 5.52 7.01 5.53
C VAL A 172 4.86 6.70 6.88
N PRO A 173 4.25 5.51 7.05
CA PRO A 173 3.48 5.15 8.23
C PRO A 173 4.34 4.71 9.43
N GLU A 174 5.66 4.89 9.40
CA GLU A 174 6.62 4.43 10.42
C GLU A 174 6.26 4.92 11.83
N VAL A 175 5.76 6.15 11.95
CA VAL A 175 5.35 6.73 13.23
C VAL A 175 4.22 5.94 13.92
N LEU A 176 3.37 5.26 13.14
CA LEU A 176 2.28 4.42 13.66
C LEU A 176 2.81 3.14 14.32
N LEU A 177 4.05 2.75 14.00
CA LEU A 177 4.77 1.64 14.61
C LEU A 177 5.75 2.13 15.70
N GLY A 178 5.74 3.41 16.05
CA GLY A 178 6.65 3.98 17.04
C GLY A 178 8.10 4.11 16.57
N ILE A 179 8.31 4.12 15.26
CA ILE A 179 9.61 4.33 14.61
C ILE A 179 9.54 5.52 13.65
N LEU A 180 10.62 5.78 12.91
CA LEU A 180 10.70 6.85 11.91
C LEU A 180 11.18 6.29 10.56
N PRO A 181 11.06 7.04 9.44
CA PRO A 181 11.62 6.60 8.16
C PRO A 181 13.13 6.33 8.28
N GLY A 182 13.57 5.13 7.91
CA GLY A 182 14.92 4.62 8.24
C GLY A 182 15.86 4.50 7.06
N ALA A 183 15.47 4.89 5.85
CA ALA A 183 16.26 4.75 4.62
C ALA A 183 16.37 6.07 3.84
N GLY A 184 16.46 7.19 4.56
CA GLY A 184 16.67 8.55 4.05
C GLY A 184 15.38 9.35 3.87
N GLY A 185 14.23 8.83 4.27
CA GLY A 185 12.94 9.52 4.21
C GLY A 185 12.93 10.84 4.98
N THR A 186 13.60 10.90 6.14
CA THR A 186 13.72 12.14 6.94
C THR A 186 14.54 13.23 6.25
N GLN A 187 15.30 12.86 5.22
CA GLN A 187 16.23 13.75 4.52
C GLN A 187 15.74 14.11 3.12
N ARG A 188 15.18 13.14 2.39
CA ARG A 188 14.68 13.33 1.01
C ARG A 188 13.31 14.01 0.99
N LEU A 189 12.38 13.65 1.88
CA LEU A 189 11.05 14.24 1.87
C LEU A 189 11.07 15.76 2.13
N PRO A 190 11.78 16.31 3.13
CA PRO A 190 11.81 17.76 3.35
C PRO A 190 12.34 18.53 2.14
N LYS A 191 13.30 17.97 1.41
CA LYS A 191 13.85 18.58 0.18
C LYS A 191 12.89 18.47 -1.00
N MET A 192 12.13 17.38 -1.10
CA MET A 192 11.25 17.09 -2.22
C MET A 192 9.91 17.82 -2.14
N VAL A 193 9.23 17.76 -0.99
CA VAL A 193 7.86 18.31 -0.82
C VAL A 193 7.80 19.53 0.11
N GLY A 194 8.95 19.98 0.61
CA GLY A 194 9.06 21.06 1.60
C GLY A 194 8.85 20.56 3.03
N VAL A 195 9.49 21.24 3.98
CA VAL A 195 9.51 20.87 5.40
C VAL A 195 8.11 20.70 6.01
N PRO A 196 7.13 21.61 5.81
CA PRO A 196 5.82 21.46 6.46
C PRO A 196 5.05 20.21 5.99
N ALA A 197 5.09 19.93 4.68
CA ALA A 197 4.42 18.77 4.11
C ALA A 197 5.14 17.47 4.49
N ALA A 198 6.47 17.49 4.54
CA ALA A 198 7.27 16.35 4.99
C ALA A 198 7.00 16.02 6.46
N PHE A 199 6.92 17.02 7.34
CA PHE A 199 6.53 16.80 8.74
C PHE A 199 5.12 16.23 8.86
N ASP A 200 4.14 16.82 8.18
CA ASP A 200 2.78 16.27 8.20
C ASP A 200 2.77 14.80 7.72
N MET A 201 3.51 14.44 6.68
CA MET A 201 3.61 13.06 6.22
C MET A 201 4.24 12.14 7.28
N MET A 202 5.40 12.49 7.81
CA MET A 202 6.17 11.65 8.74
C MET A 202 5.56 11.59 10.15
N LEU A 203 4.93 12.66 10.63
CA LEU A 203 4.36 12.73 11.98
C LEU A 203 2.95 12.13 12.07
N THR A 204 2.20 12.12 10.96
CA THR A 204 0.84 11.53 10.94
C THR A 204 0.80 10.12 10.36
N GLY A 205 1.80 9.76 9.55
CA GLY A 205 1.82 8.48 8.83
C GLY A 205 0.68 8.32 7.82
N ARG A 206 0.06 9.43 7.39
CA ARG A 206 -1.15 9.37 6.55
C ARG A 206 -0.85 8.95 5.11
N ASN A 207 -1.81 8.27 4.51
CA ASN A 207 -1.79 7.95 3.09
C ASN A 207 -2.13 9.17 2.23
N ILE A 208 -1.31 9.43 1.23
CA ILE A 208 -1.48 10.47 0.22
C ILE A 208 -1.97 9.84 -1.09
N ARG A 209 -3.07 10.37 -1.63
CA ARG A 209 -3.62 9.96 -2.93
C ARG A 209 -2.73 10.43 -4.09
N ALA A 210 -2.72 9.69 -5.19
CA ALA A 210 -1.87 9.97 -6.35
C ALA A 210 -2.01 11.40 -6.90
N ASP A 211 -3.23 11.92 -7.00
CA ASP A 211 -3.51 13.29 -7.46
C ASP A 211 -2.91 14.37 -6.52
N ARG A 212 -3.03 14.16 -5.20
CA ARG A 212 -2.42 15.02 -4.19
C ARG A 212 -0.90 14.89 -4.20
N ALA A 213 -0.38 13.68 -4.34
CA ALA A 213 1.06 13.39 -4.41
C ALA A 213 1.72 14.11 -5.60
N LYS A 214 1.07 14.13 -6.76
CA LYS A 214 1.51 14.88 -7.94
C LYS A 214 1.52 16.39 -7.70
N LYS A 215 0.43 16.93 -7.12
CA LYS A 215 0.33 18.37 -6.83
C LYS A 215 1.38 18.84 -5.82
N MET A 216 1.64 18.05 -4.78
CA MET A 216 2.65 18.40 -3.76
C MET A 216 4.09 18.14 -4.19
N GLY A 217 4.31 17.50 -5.34
CA GLY A 217 5.67 17.27 -5.88
C GLY A 217 6.33 15.97 -5.39
N LEU A 218 5.56 15.10 -4.73
CA LEU A 218 6.02 13.77 -4.35
C LEU A 218 6.08 12.83 -5.57
N VAL A 219 5.20 13.02 -6.55
CA VAL A 219 5.15 12.26 -7.80
C VAL A 219 5.35 13.21 -8.96
N ASP A 220 6.18 12.84 -9.93
CA ASP A 220 6.53 13.68 -11.07
C ASP A 220 5.49 13.63 -12.16
N GLN A 221 4.88 12.47 -12.41
CA GLN A 221 3.83 12.33 -13.42
C GLN A 221 2.79 11.27 -13.06
N LEU A 222 1.56 11.46 -13.54
CA LEU A 222 0.46 10.53 -13.36
C LEU A 222 0.06 9.86 -14.67
N VAL A 223 -0.42 8.63 -14.55
CA VAL A 223 -1.03 7.85 -15.63
C VAL A 223 -2.41 7.41 -15.17
N ASP A 224 -3.43 7.63 -15.98
CA ASP A 224 -4.77 7.12 -15.68
C ASP A 224 -4.81 5.59 -15.91
N PRO A 225 -5.50 4.82 -15.04
CA PRO A 225 -5.68 3.39 -15.27
C PRO A 225 -6.52 3.15 -16.52
N LEU A 226 -6.25 2.03 -17.21
CA LEU A 226 -6.95 1.67 -18.44
C LEU A 226 -8.22 0.86 -18.16
N GLY A 227 -9.20 1.01 -19.05
CA GLY A 227 -10.43 0.20 -19.03
C GLY A 227 -10.23 -1.22 -19.58
N PRO A 228 -11.33 -1.99 -19.70
CA PRO A 228 -11.30 -3.34 -20.25
C PRO A 228 -10.73 -3.38 -21.67
N GLY A 229 -9.95 -4.42 -21.97
CA GLY A 229 -9.38 -4.69 -23.29
C GLY A 229 -9.08 -6.18 -23.48
N LEU A 230 -8.06 -6.52 -24.27
CA LEU A 230 -7.65 -7.91 -24.52
C LEU A 230 -7.16 -8.65 -23.25
N LYS A 231 -6.66 -7.90 -22.27
CA LYS A 231 -6.23 -8.39 -20.96
C LYS A 231 -7.09 -7.74 -19.87
N PRO A 232 -7.14 -8.34 -18.65
CA PRO A 232 -7.79 -7.71 -17.50
C PRO A 232 -7.32 -6.26 -17.31
N PRO A 233 -8.19 -5.34 -16.87
CA PRO A 233 -7.84 -3.91 -16.73
C PRO A 233 -6.60 -3.67 -15.88
N GLU A 234 -6.44 -4.41 -14.78
CA GLU A 234 -5.27 -4.29 -13.90
C GLU A 234 -3.98 -4.67 -14.63
N ASP A 235 -3.96 -5.82 -15.31
CA ASP A 235 -2.79 -6.30 -16.06
C ASP A 235 -2.42 -5.36 -17.19
N ARG A 236 -3.40 -4.91 -17.99
CA ARG A 236 -3.15 -3.97 -19.08
C ARG A 236 -2.68 -2.61 -18.56
N THR A 237 -3.19 -2.16 -17.41
CA THR A 237 -2.73 -0.93 -16.77
C THR A 237 -1.28 -1.03 -16.33
N ILE A 238 -0.85 -2.16 -15.77
CA ILE A 238 0.57 -2.37 -15.40
C ILE A 238 1.46 -2.39 -16.63
N GLU A 239 1.06 -3.05 -17.72
CA GLU A 239 1.80 -3.04 -18.99
C GLU A 239 1.91 -1.64 -19.57
N TYR A 240 0.81 -0.89 -19.58
CA TYR A 240 0.81 0.49 -20.06
C TYR A 240 1.67 1.40 -19.18
N LEU A 241 1.62 1.24 -17.85
CA LEU A 241 2.50 1.96 -16.93
C LEU A 241 3.97 1.66 -17.23
N GLU A 242 4.31 0.40 -17.50
CA GLU A 242 5.67 0.00 -17.90
C GLU A 242 6.09 0.63 -19.23
N GLU A 243 5.22 0.57 -20.26
CA GLU A 243 5.43 1.20 -21.57
C GLU A 243 5.72 2.70 -21.42
N VAL A 244 4.88 3.41 -20.68
CA VAL A 244 5.06 4.85 -20.40
C VAL A 244 6.35 5.07 -19.61
N ALA A 245 6.62 4.31 -18.55
CA ALA A 245 7.84 4.46 -17.77
C ALA A 245 9.12 4.26 -18.60
N VAL A 246 9.12 3.32 -19.55
CA VAL A 246 10.23 3.09 -20.49
C VAL A 246 10.44 4.32 -21.38
N THR A 247 9.37 4.95 -21.88
CA THR A 247 9.51 6.19 -22.68
C THR A 247 10.12 7.33 -21.87
N PHE A 248 9.71 7.51 -20.61
CA PHE A 248 10.30 8.50 -19.71
C PHE A 248 11.76 8.19 -19.38
N ALA A 249 12.11 6.91 -19.14
CA ALA A 249 13.48 6.49 -18.88
C ALA A 249 14.42 6.83 -20.05
N LYS A 250 14.00 6.55 -21.29
CA LYS A 250 14.74 6.96 -22.50
C LYS A 250 14.88 8.47 -22.61
N GLY A 251 13.78 9.21 -22.39
CA GLY A 251 13.79 10.67 -22.44
C GLY A 251 14.71 11.31 -21.40
N LEU A 252 14.86 10.68 -20.22
CA LEU A 252 15.81 11.10 -19.19
C LEU A 252 17.26 10.78 -19.58
N ALA A 253 17.54 9.61 -20.15
CA ALA A 253 18.87 9.25 -20.64
C ALA A 253 19.36 10.18 -21.75
N ASP A 254 18.44 10.61 -22.62
CA ASP A 254 18.70 11.59 -23.68
C ASP A 254 18.69 13.05 -23.19
N LYS A 255 18.46 13.30 -21.90
CA LYS A 255 18.33 14.64 -21.29
C LYS A 255 17.23 15.51 -21.92
N LYS A 256 16.23 14.91 -22.57
CA LYS A 256 15.06 15.60 -23.17
C LYS A 256 14.00 15.96 -22.13
N ILE A 257 13.96 15.21 -21.03
CA ILE A 257 13.03 15.44 -19.92
C ILE A 257 13.80 16.11 -18.79
N SER A 258 13.34 17.30 -18.37
CA SER A 258 13.90 17.99 -17.21
C SER A 258 13.43 17.32 -15.91
N LEU A 259 14.38 17.10 -15.00
CA LEU A 259 14.10 16.67 -13.63
C LEU A 259 13.54 17.80 -12.76
N LYS A 260 13.65 19.06 -13.21
CA LYS A 260 13.23 20.22 -12.42
C LYS A 260 11.74 20.51 -12.62
N ARG A 261 11.01 20.57 -11.51
CA ARG A 261 9.63 21.06 -11.49
C ARG A 261 9.61 22.59 -11.51
N ASN A 262 8.71 23.15 -12.32
CA ASN A 262 8.33 24.56 -12.21
C ASN A 262 7.46 24.76 -10.97
N LYS A 263 8.05 25.36 -9.92
CA LYS A 263 7.34 25.75 -8.70
C LYS A 263 6.49 26.99 -8.96
N GLY A 264 5.27 27.02 -8.41
CA GLY A 264 4.41 28.22 -8.45
C GLY A 264 4.98 29.37 -7.61
N LEU A 265 4.49 30.59 -7.81
CA LEU A 265 4.95 31.79 -7.09
C LEU A 265 4.91 31.62 -5.55
N MET A 266 3.78 31.15 -5.02
CA MET A 266 3.61 30.92 -3.58
C MET A 266 4.59 29.86 -3.04
N GLU A 267 4.84 28.80 -3.81
CA GLU A 267 5.78 27.74 -3.42
C GLU A 267 7.24 28.22 -3.45
N LYS A 268 7.58 29.10 -4.40
CA LYS A 268 8.90 29.76 -4.44
C LYS A 268 9.09 30.67 -3.21
N LEU A 269 8.08 31.48 -2.87
CA LEU A 269 8.11 32.36 -1.70
C LEU A 269 8.25 31.57 -0.40
N THR A 270 7.45 30.52 -0.20
CA THR A 270 7.54 29.69 1.01
C THR A 270 8.86 28.92 1.06
N SER A 271 9.35 28.39 -0.07
CA SER A 271 10.67 27.76 -0.14
C SER A 271 11.79 28.75 0.22
N TYR A 272 11.69 30.00 -0.24
CA TYR A 272 12.65 31.06 0.08
C TYR A 272 12.61 31.44 1.57
N ALA A 273 11.42 31.65 2.13
CA ALA A 273 11.26 31.92 3.56
C ALA A 273 11.83 30.78 4.42
N MET A 274 11.69 29.53 3.98
CA MET A 274 12.27 28.37 4.67
C MET A 274 13.80 28.28 4.60
N ASN A 275 14.47 29.08 3.77
CA ASN A 275 15.94 29.20 3.83
C ASN A 275 16.42 30.11 4.96
N ILE A 276 15.53 30.90 5.57
CA ILE A 276 15.88 31.79 6.68
C ILE A 276 15.93 30.96 7.98
N PRO A 277 17.09 30.84 8.66
CA PRO A 277 17.23 29.97 9.84
C PRO A 277 16.22 30.27 10.95
N PHE A 278 15.95 31.54 11.23
CA PHE A 278 14.96 31.96 12.23
C PHE A 278 13.55 31.43 11.92
N VAL A 279 13.13 31.48 10.66
CA VAL A 279 11.82 30.95 10.23
C VAL A 279 11.76 29.43 10.43
N ARG A 280 12.84 28.70 10.10
CA ARG A 280 12.93 27.27 10.36
C ARG A 280 12.78 26.94 11.84
N GLN A 281 13.47 27.67 12.72
CA GLN A 281 13.35 27.47 14.17
C GLN A 281 11.92 27.71 14.68
N GLN A 282 11.23 28.73 14.18
CA GLN A 282 9.81 28.96 14.53
C GLN A 282 8.92 27.81 14.06
N VAL A 283 9.16 27.27 12.85
CA VAL A 283 8.43 26.11 12.34
C VAL A 283 8.67 24.89 13.22
N TYR A 284 9.92 24.58 13.57
CA TYR A 284 10.24 23.45 14.44
C TYR A 284 9.56 23.58 15.79
N LYS A 285 9.67 24.74 16.44
CA LYS A 285 9.05 25.01 17.75
C LYS A 285 7.53 24.83 17.70
N LYS A 286 6.87 25.38 16.67
CA LYS A 286 5.41 25.26 16.52
C LYS A 286 4.97 23.82 16.28
N VAL A 287 5.73 23.07 15.46
CA VAL A 287 5.45 21.65 15.20
C VAL A 287 5.65 20.83 16.48
N GLU A 288 6.74 21.07 17.21
CA GLU A 288 7.04 20.41 18.48
C GLU A 288 5.98 20.69 19.54
N GLU A 289 5.57 21.96 19.74
CA GLU A 289 4.48 22.35 20.64
C GLU A 289 3.17 21.64 20.29
N GLN A 290 2.82 21.59 19.00
CA GLN A 290 1.61 20.92 18.53
C GLN A 290 1.68 19.41 18.77
N VAL A 291 2.82 18.78 18.45
CA VAL A 291 3.06 17.36 18.67
C VAL A 291 2.98 17.05 20.15
N GLN A 292 3.70 17.79 21.00
CA GLN A 292 3.73 17.59 22.45
C GLN A 292 2.31 17.68 23.05
N LYS A 293 1.52 18.66 22.60
CA LYS A 293 0.13 18.82 23.04
C LYS A 293 -0.76 17.65 22.60
N GLN A 294 -0.60 17.15 21.37
CA GLN A 294 -1.43 16.07 20.82
C GLN A 294 -1.02 14.68 21.32
N THR A 295 0.27 14.44 21.50
CA THR A 295 0.83 13.16 21.97
C THR A 295 0.88 13.06 23.49
N LYS A 296 0.66 14.19 24.19
CA LYS A 296 0.85 14.33 25.65
C LYS A 296 2.25 13.92 26.11
N GLY A 297 3.25 13.97 25.22
CA GLY A 297 4.63 13.59 25.50
C GLY A 297 4.89 12.09 25.69
N LEU A 298 3.91 11.22 25.45
CA LEU A 298 4.03 9.77 25.70
C LEU A 298 4.62 8.99 24.52
N TYR A 299 4.76 9.62 23.35
CA TYR A 299 5.21 8.97 22.13
C TYR A 299 6.57 9.56 21.70
N PRO A 300 7.67 8.78 21.78
CA PRO A 300 9.02 9.32 21.50
C PRO A 300 9.30 9.52 20.01
N ALA A 301 8.69 8.73 19.12
CA ALA A 301 8.98 8.78 17.69
C ALA A 301 8.64 10.14 17.03
N PRO A 302 7.45 10.75 17.26
CA PRO A 302 7.14 12.07 16.74
C PRO A 302 8.19 13.15 17.07
N LEU A 303 8.71 13.17 18.30
CA LEU A 303 9.72 14.15 18.72
C LEU A 303 11.06 13.89 18.03
N LYS A 304 11.52 12.64 18.00
CA LYS A 304 12.77 12.27 17.32
C LYS A 304 12.71 12.50 15.80
N ILE A 305 11.55 12.39 15.17
CA ILE A 305 11.37 12.77 13.76
C ILE A 305 11.69 14.26 13.56
N ILE A 306 11.21 15.13 14.45
CA ILE A 306 11.50 16.57 14.39
C ILE A 306 13.01 16.80 14.53
N ASP A 307 13.65 16.14 15.50
CA ASP A 307 15.09 16.27 15.76
C ASP A 307 15.96 15.81 14.58
N VAL A 308 15.63 14.66 13.97
CA VAL A 308 16.40 14.10 12.85
C VAL A 308 16.28 14.99 11.60
N VAL A 309 15.08 15.51 11.32
CA VAL A 309 14.88 16.44 10.20
C VAL A 309 15.62 17.75 10.46
N LYS A 310 15.51 18.30 11.67
CA LYS A 310 16.23 19.52 12.08
C LYS A 310 17.74 19.32 11.95
N THR A 311 18.28 18.24 12.50
CA THR A 311 19.70 17.89 12.42
C THR A 311 20.18 17.84 10.97
N GLY A 312 19.43 17.18 10.08
CA GLY A 312 19.80 17.09 8.66
C GLY A 312 19.73 18.41 7.89
N LEU A 313 18.79 19.28 8.23
CA LEU A 313 18.62 20.59 7.58
C LEU A 313 19.58 21.67 8.10
N GLU A 314 20.01 21.58 9.37
CA GLU A 314 20.91 22.55 9.99
C GLU A 314 22.38 22.11 9.93
N GLN A 315 22.69 20.83 10.11
CA GLN A 315 24.07 20.32 10.21
C GLN A 315 24.56 19.64 8.91
N GLY A 316 23.66 19.41 7.93
CA GLY A 316 23.99 18.87 6.62
C GLY A 316 23.53 17.43 6.41
N LYS A 317 23.65 16.96 5.15
CA LYS A 317 23.12 15.67 4.69
C LYS A 317 23.70 14.52 5.52
N GLU A 318 25.02 14.42 5.63
CA GLU A 318 25.68 13.29 6.30
C GLU A 318 25.28 13.16 7.77
N ALA A 319 25.27 14.27 8.51
CA ALA A 319 24.79 14.34 9.89
C ALA A 319 23.33 13.89 10.01
N GLY A 320 22.46 14.32 9.07
CA GLY A 320 21.06 13.92 9.03
C GLY A 320 20.84 12.41 8.81
N TYR A 321 21.54 11.80 7.86
CA TYR A 321 21.44 10.35 7.59
C TYR A 321 21.98 9.52 8.76
N LEU A 322 23.10 9.95 9.36
CA LEU A 322 23.63 9.28 10.54
C LEU A 322 22.66 9.37 11.72
N ALA A 323 22.13 10.57 12.01
CA ALA A 323 21.13 10.78 13.05
C ALA A 323 19.87 9.96 12.80
N GLU A 324 19.39 9.89 11.55
CA GLU A 324 18.26 9.04 11.16
C GLU A 324 18.50 7.59 11.55
N SER A 325 19.64 7.02 11.14
CA SER A 325 19.93 5.61 11.40
C SER A 325 20.06 5.28 12.89
N GLN A 326 20.73 6.14 13.65
CA GLN A 326 20.90 5.95 15.10
C GLN A 326 19.57 6.07 15.84
N LYS A 327 18.77 7.09 15.52
CA LYS A 327 17.47 7.32 16.16
C LYS A 327 16.42 6.30 15.73
N PHE A 328 16.52 5.75 14.52
CA PHE A 328 15.73 4.61 14.06
C PHE A 328 15.97 3.38 14.93
N GLY A 329 17.23 3.00 15.12
CA GLY A 329 17.60 1.86 15.98
C GLY A 329 17.24 2.09 17.45
N GLU A 330 17.44 3.30 17.95
CA GLU A 330 17.04 3.69 19.31
C GLU A 330 15.51 3.54 19.50
N LEU A 331 14.71 4.02 18.55
CA LEU A 331 13.25 3.93 18.60
C LEU A 331 12.73 2.50 18.50
N ALA A 332 13.31 1.68 17.62
CA ALA A 332 12.90 0.30 17.44
C ALA A 332 12.95 -0.51 18.74
N MET A 333 13.85 -0.13 19.67
CA MET A 333 14.03 -0.81 20.95
C MET A 333 13.18 -0.23 22.10
N THR A 334 12.46 0.87 21.87
CA THR A 334 11.57 1.48 22.88
C THR A 334 10.37 0.58 23.22
N ARG A 335 9.80 0.78 24.41
CA ARG A 335 8.62 0.04 24.86
C ARG A 335 7.40 0.37 24.00
N GLU A 336 7.26 1.64 23.61
CA GLU A 336 6.15 2.16 22.82
C GLU A 336 6.15 1.54 21.42
N SER A 337 7.31 1.50 20.75
CA SER A 337 7.45 0.83 19.44
C SER A 337 7.04 -0.63 19.50
N LYS A 338 7.57 -1.40 20.48
CA LYS A 338 7.22 -2.81 20.67
C LYS A 338 5.71 -3.01 20.89
N ALA A 339 5.09 -2.15 21.70
CA ALA A 339 3.65 -2.20 21.94
C ALA A 339 2.84 -1.89 20.68
N LEU A 340 3.21 -0.86 19.92
CA LEU A 340 2.53 -0.47 18.68
C LEU A 340 2.66 -1.53 17.58
N ILE A 341 3.81 -2.19 17.46
CA ILE A 341 3.99 -3.33 16.56
C ILE A 341 3.05 -4.49 16.95
N GLY A 342 2.93 -4.80 18.24
CA GLY A 342 1.98 -5.81 18.73
C GLY A 342 0.52 -5.45 18.41
N LEU A 343 0.13 -4.19 18.60
CA LEU A 343 -1.20 -3.70 18.23
C LEU A 343 -1.44 -3.79 16.72
N TYR A 344 -0.44 -3.47 15.89
CA TYR A 344 -0.52 -3.61 14.45
C TYR A 344 -0.73 -5.08 14.04
N GLN A 345 0.05 -6.01 14.58
CA GLN A 345 -0.10 -7.44 14.31
C GLN A 345 -1.48 -7.95 14.74
N GLY A 346 -1.94 -7.57 15.94
CA GLY A 346 -3.29 -7.86 16.42
C GLY A 346 -4.36 -7.32 15.48
N GLN A 347 -4.22 -6.07 15.01
CA GLN A 347 -5.14 -5.48 14.03
C GLN A 347 -5.17 -6.25 12.71
N VAL A 348 -4.02 -6.71 12.20
CA VAL A 348 -3.94 -7.51 10.96
C VAL A 348 -4.69 -8.84 11.12
N LEU A 349 -4.56 -9.50 12.27
CA LEU A 349 -5.30 -10.73 12.57
C LEU A 349 -6.80 -10.47 12.71
N CYS A 350 -7.20 -9.41 13.44
CA CYS A 350 -8.61 -9.04 13.63
C CYS A 350 -9.32 -8.58 12.35
N LYS A 351 -8.58 -8.23 11.29
CA LYS A 351 -9.13 -7.94 9.95
C LYS A 351 -9.37 -9.19 9.10
N LYS A 352 -8.85 -10.35 9.51
CA LYS A 352 -9.10 -11.64 8.83
C LYS A 352 -10.34 -12.28 9.45
N ASN A 353 -11.14 -12.94 8.62
CA ASN A 353 -12.29 -13.67 9.13
C ASN A 353 -11.84 -14.91 9.89
N LYS A 354 -12.04 -14.91 11.22
CA LYS A 354 -11.68 -16.01 12.13
C LYS A 354 -12.38 -17.33 11.76
N PHE A 355 -13.57 -17.25 11.16
CA PHE A 355 -14.42 -18.41 10.88
C PHE A 355 -14.38 -18.83 9.40
N GLY A 356 -13.53 -18.22 8.58
CA GLY A 356 -13.48 -18.49 7.14
C GLY A 356 -14.68 -17.92 6.37
N ALA A 357 -14.82 -18.30 5.10
CA ALA A 357 -15.93 -17.83 4.27
C ALA A 357 -17.26 -18.45 4.77
N PRO A 358 -18.34 -17.65 4.94
CA PRO A 358 -19.63 -18.18 5.35
C PRO A 358 -20.29 -18.97 4.21
N GLN A 359 -21.24 -19.85 4.54
CA GLN A 359 -22.04 -20.57 3.52
C GLN A 359 -22.89 -19.63 2.66
N LYS A 360 -23.34 -18.51 3.23
CA LYS A 360 -24.14 -17.49 2.55
C LYS A 360 -23.49 -16.13 2.77
N GLU A 361 -23.13 -15.47 1.68
CA GLU A 361 -22.70 -14.07 1.70
C GLU A 361 -23.92 -13.17 1.86
N VAL A 362 -23.80 -12.15 2.71
CA VAL A 362 -24.87 -11.18 2.97
C VAL A 362 -24.95 -10.21 1.79
N LYS A 363 -26.06 -10.24 1.05
CA LYS A 363 -26.32 -9.31 -0.06
C LYS A 363 -27.35 -8.24 0.32
N ASN A 364 -28.37 -8.66 1.08
CA ASN A 364 -29.41 -7.78 1.61
C ASN A 364 -29.31 -7.71 3.15
N LEU A 365 -29.09 -6.50 3.67
CA LEU A 365 -29.00 -6.22 5.10
C LEU A 365 -30.26 -5.46 5.55
N ALA A 366 -30.81 -5.80 6.71
CA ALA A 366 -31.83 -4.99 7.36
C ALA A 366 -31.34 -4.48 8.72
N ILE A 367 -31.62 -3.22 9.04
CA ILE A 367 -31.22 -2.56 10.28
C ILE A 367 -32.48 -2.05 10.97
N LEU A 368 -32.65 -2.42 12.24
CA LEU A 368 -33.79 -2.05 13.06
C LEU A 368 -33.40 -0.92 14.00
N GLY A 369 -34.03 0.24 13.84
CA GLY A 369 -33.71 1.48 14.51
C GLY A 369 -32.87 2.39 13.61
N ALA A 370 -33.38 3.59 13.35
CA ALA A 370 -32.70 4.66 12.60
C ALA A 370 -32.06 5.71 13.52
N GLY A 371 -31.82 5.35 14.78
CA GLY A 371 -31.04 6.15 15.73
C GLY A 371 -29.57 6.27 15.32
N LEU A 372 -28.77 6.90 16.18
CA LEU A 372 -27.36 7.22 15.90
C LEU A 372 -26.53 6.01 15.43
N MET A 373 -26.67 4.87 16.13
CA MET A 373 -25.94 3.64 15.81
C MET A 373 -26.48 2.98 14.54
N GLY A 374 -27.81 2.85 14.41
CA GLY A 374 -28.42 2.24 13.22
C GLY A 374 -28.07 3.00 11.94
N ALA A 375 -28.11 4.32 11.97
CA ALA A 375 -27.67 5.15 10.85
C ALA A 375 -26.15 5.03 10.58
N GLY A 376 -25.33 4.93 11.63
CA GLY A 376 -23.89 4.68 11.49
C GLY A 376 -23.58 3.34 10.81
N ILE A 377 -24.27 2.26 11.23
CA ILE A 377 -24.16 0.91 10.66
C ILE A 377 -24.66 0.92 9.21
N ALA A 378 -25.78 1.60 8.95
CA ALA A 378 -26.33 1.75 7.60
C ALA A 378 -25.30 2.43 6.68
N GLN A 379 -24.73 3.55 7.11
CA GLN A 379 -23.73 4.30 6.33
C GLN A 379 -22.51 3.44 5.98
N VAL A 380 -21.93 2.71 6.94
CA VAL A 380 -20.75 1.88 6.66
C VAL A 380 -21.06 0.67 5.78
N SER A 381 -22.32 0.21 5.77
CA SER A 381 -22.78 -0.91 4.95
C SER A 381 -23.05 -0.49 3.50
N VAL A 382 -23.82 0.58 3.29
CA VAL A 382 -24.14 1.06 1.93
C VAL A 382 -22.91 1.59 1.19
N ASP A 383 -21.95 2.21 1.90
CA ASP A 383 -20.65 2.64 1.34
C ASP A 383 -19.80 1.45 0.82
N LYS A 384 -20.13 0.22 1.22
CA LYS A 384 -19.51 -1.02 0.72
C LYS A 384 -20.34 -1.73 -0.35
N GLY A 385 -21.45 -1.12 -0.78
CA GLY A 385 -22.33 -1.68 -1.80
C GLY A 385 -23.35 -2.69 -1.28
N LEU A 386 -23.51 -2.84 0.05
CA LEU A 386 -24.59 -3.66 0.60
C LEU A 386 -25.92 -2.94 0.45
N LYS A 387 -26.90 -3.61 -0.18
CA LYS A 387 -28.29 -3.14 -0.20
C LYS A 387 -28.84 -3.25 1.20
N THR A 388 -29.25 -2.12 1.76
CA THR A 388 -29.57 -2.01 3.18
C THR A 388 -30.95 -1.39 3.37
N ILE A 389 -31.80 -2.09 4.11
CA ILE A 389 -33.08 -1.57 4.60
C ILE A 389 -32.85 -0.99 5.99
N ILE A 390 -33.32 0.23 6.23
CA ILE A 390 -33.34 0.84 7.57
C ILE A 390 -34.78 1.07 7.99
N LYS A 391 -35.19 0.43 9.09
CA LYS A 391 -36.54 0.50 9.62
C LYS A 391 -36.55 1.26 10.94
N ASP A 392 -37.52 2.16 11.15
CA ASP A 392 -37.75 2.82 12.44
C ASP A 392 -39.24 2.72 12.84
N ALA A 393 -39.56 3.13 14.07
CA ALA A 393 -40.94 3.18 14.55
C ALA A 393 -41.67 4.44 14.08
N THR A 394 -40.96 5.54 13.86
CA THR A 394 -41.55 6.83 13.50
C THR A 394 -40.88 7.44 12.27
N LEU A 395 -41.66 8.15 11.44
CA LEU A 395 -41.11 8.85 10.28
C LEU A 395 -40.03 9.89 10.66
N ALA A 396 -40.21 10.55 11.81
CA ALA A 396 -39.22 11.49 12.34
C ALA A 396 -37.89 10.79 12.72
N GLY A 397 -37.96 9.61 13.35
CA GLY A 397 -36.78 8.78 13.65
C GLY A 397 -36.07 8.35 12.37
N LEU A 398 -36.83 7.82 11.42
CA LEU A 398 -36.33 7.41 10.10
C LEU A 398 -35.64 8.55 9.35
N GLY A 399 -36.29 9.73 9.27
CA GLY A 399 -35.75 10.90 8.58
C GLY A 399 -34.42 11.38 9.17
N ARG A 400 -34.26 11.35 10.51
CA ARG A 400 -32.98 11.67 11.16
C ARG A 400 -31.87 10.68 10.76
N GLY A 401 -32.18 9.39 10.76
CA GLY A 401 -31.20 8.36 10.38
C GLY A 401 -30.77 8.47 8.91
N GLN A 402 -31.73 8.64 8.00
CA GLN A 402 -31.44 8.86 6.57
C GLN A 402 -30.58 10.12 6.36
N GLN A 403 -30.90 11.21 7.06
CA GLN A 403 -30.12 12.45 6.97
C GLN A 403 -28.68 12.27 7.48
N GLN A 404 -28.46 11.48 8.53
CA GLN A 404 -27.11 11.18 9.02
C GLN A 404 -26.30 10.40 7.98
N VAL A 405 -26.89 9.38 7.36
CA VAL A 405 -26.23 8.63 6.28
C VAL A 405 -25.88 9.55 5.11
N PHE A 406 -26.85 10.35 4.65
CA PHE A 406 -26.64 11.30 3.55
C PHE A 406 -25.55 12.32 3.86
N LYS A 407 -25.61 12.96 5.04
CA LYS A 407 -24.60 13.93 5.49
C LYS A 407 -23.22 13.30 5.54
N GLY A 408 -23.10 12.08 6.08
CA GLY A 408 -21.83 11.36 6.15
C GLY A 408 -21.23 11.05 4.78
N LEU A 409 -22.05 10.68 3.79
CA LEU A 409 -21.60 10.50 2.40
C LEU A 409 -21.23 11.85 1.75
N ASN A 410 -22.02 12.89 2.00
CA ASN A 410 -21.76 14.24 1.48
C ASN A 410 -20.47 14.84 2.03
N ASP A 411 -20.13 14.57 3.30
CA ASP A 411 -18.86 14.99 3.89
C ASP A 411 -17.65 14.29 3.24
N LYS A 412 -17.81 13.04 2.76
CA LYS A 412 -16.79 12.38 1.93
C LYS A 412 -16.63 13.06 0.57
N VAL A 413 -17.71 13.57 -0.03
CA VAL A 413 -17.65 14.36 -1.28
C VAL A 413 -16.87 15.66 -1.05
N LYS A 414 -17.18 16.40 0.01
CA LYS A 414 -16.43 17.62 0.38
C LYS A 414 -14.94 17.36 0.62
N LYS A 415 -14.62 16.20 1.21
CA LYS A 415 -13.24 15.72 1.42
C LYS A 415 -12.60 15.12 0.16
N LYS A 416 -13.25 15.19 -1.01
CA LYS A 416 -12.80 14.65 -2.31
C LYS A 416 -12.54 13.14 -2.31
N ALA A 417 -13.21 12.39 -1.44
CA ALA A 417 -13.14 10.93 -1.37
C ALA A 417 -14.22 10.24 -2.22
N LEU A 418 -15.31 10.94 -2.54
CA LEU A 418 -16.39 10.52 -3.42
C LEU A 418 -16.75 11.64 -4.39
N SER A 419 -17.29 11.29 -5.56
CA SER A 419 -18.02 12.21 -6.43
C SER A 419 -19.46 12.41 -5.95
N SER A 420 -20.12 13.48 -6.42
CA SER A 420 -21.54 13.71 -6.16
C SER A 420 -22.41 12.57 -6.70
N PHE A 421 -22.09 12.06 -7.90
CA PHE A 421 -22.80 10.93 -8.50
C PHE A 421 -22.62 9.64 -7.69
N GLU A 422 -21.40 9.31 -7.26
CA GLU A 422 -21.16 8.14 -6.40
C GLU A 422 -21.93 8.25 -5.08
N ARG A 423 -22.02 9.45 -4.47
CA ARG A 423 -22.83 9.67 -3.26
C ARG A 423 -24.29 9.29 -3.50
N ASP A 424 -24.90 9.83 -4.56
CA ASP A 424 -26.32 9.63 -4.84
C ASP A 424 -26.60 8.16 -5.21
N PHE A 425 -25.69 7.53 -5.96
CA PHE A 425 -25.74 6.11 -6.27
C PHE A 425 -25.63 5.23 -5.02
N ILE A 426 -24.70 5.52 -4.11
CA ILE A 426 -24.55 4.79 -2.84
C ILE A 426 -25.78 4.98 -1.97
N PHE A 427 -26.32 6.19 -1.90
CA PHE A 427 -27.51 6.49 -1.09
C PHE A 427 -28.75 5.73 -1.59
N ASN A 428 -28.86 5.46 -2.90
CA ASN A 428 -29.93 4.63 -3.45
C ASN A 428 -29.89 3.17 -2.95
N ASN A 429 -28.76 2.67 -2.44
CA ASN A 429 -28.71 1.36 -1.79
C ASN A 429 -29.37 1.35 -0.40
N LEU A 430 -29.72 2.52 0.15
CA LEU A 430 -30.43 2.66 1.41
C LEU A 430 -31.93 2.81 1.16
N THR A 431 -32.71 1.83 1.58
CA THR A 431 -34.18 1.92 1.56
C THR A 431 -34.69 2.16 2.98
N GLY A 432 -35.40 3.27 3.21
CA GLY A 432 -35.96 3.60 4.52
C GLY A 432 -37.45 3.30 4.58
N GLN A 433 -37.91 2.64 5.65
CA GLN A 433 -39.32 2.25 5.82
C GLN A 433 -39.73 2.18 7.31
N LEU A 434 -41.04 2.02 7.56
CA LEU A 434 -41.59 1.92 8.93
C LEU A 434 -42.13 0.52 9.25
N ASP A 435 -42.44 -0.26 8.22
CA ASP A 435 -42.96 -1.61 8.27
C ASP A 435 -41.88 -2.64 7.87
N TYR A 436 -42.26 -3.91 7.85
CA TYR A 436 -41.36 -5.03 7.58
C TYR A 436 -41.39 -5.51 6.12
N GLN A 437 -41.78 -4.65 5.17
CA GLN A 437 -41.76 -4.98 3.75
C GLN A 437 -40.36 -5.41 3.28
N ASP A 438 -40.26 -6.42 2.42
CA ASP A 438 -39.00 -6.97 1.88
C ASP A 438 -38.05 -7.60 2.93
N PHE A 439 -38.45 -7.75 4.19
CA PHE A 439 -37.66 -8.46 5.20
C PHE A 439 -37.53 -9.96 4.90
N GLU A 440 -38.43 -10.54 4.10
CA GLU A 440 -38.36 -11.93 3.65
C GLU A 440 -37.14 -12.20 2.74
N LYS A 441 -36.53 -11.15 2.18
CA LYS A 441 -35.33 -11.22 1.34
C LYS A 441 -34.05 -10.87 2.10
N ALA A 442 -34.14 -10.49 3.37
CA ALA A 442 -32.99 -10.12 4.18
C ALA A 442 -32.12 -11.34 4.48
N ASP A 443 -30.81 -11.25 4.20
CA ASP A 443 -29.86 -12.30 4.54
C ASP A 443 -29.39 -12.19 6.00
N MET A 444 -29.39 -10.96 6.53
CA MET A 444 -28.98 -10.61 7.88
C MET A 444 -29.79 -9.43 8.39
N VAL A 445 -30.17 -9.49 9.67
CA VAL A 445 -30.84 -8.39 10.37
C VAL A 445 -30.00 -7.96 11.56
N ILE A 446 -29.79 -6.66 11.73
CA ILE A 446 -29.07 -6.06 12.86
C ILE A 446 -30.05 -5.23 13.67
N GLU A 447 -30.15 -5.54 14.96
CA GLU A 447 -30.94 -4.77 15.92
C GLU A 447 -30.12 -3.61 16.50
N ALA A 448 -30.68 -2.41 16.44
CA ALA A 448 -30.13 -1.17 16.99
C ALA A 448 -31.25 -0.30 17.58
N VAL A 449 -32.19 -0.94 18.29
CA VAL A 449 -33.26 -0.29 19.05
C VAL A 449 -32.76 0.09 20.46
N PHE A 450 -33.64 0.73 21.24
CA PHE A 450 -33.30 1.18 22.59
C PHE A 450 -32.87 0.01 23.48
N GLU A 451 -32.04 0.29 24.49
CA GLU A 451 -31.50 -0.70 25.41
C GLU A 451 -32.54 -1.08 26.48
N ASP A 452 -33.64 -1.65 26.02
CA ASP A 452 -34.70 -2.22 26.83
C ASP A 452 -34.96 -3.67 26.39
N LEU A 453 -34.88 -4.60 27.34
CA LEU A 453 -34.96 -6.03 27.07
C LEU A 453 -36.35 -6.44 26.54
N SER A 454 -37.42 -5.80 27.05
CA SER A 454 -38.79 -6.10 26.62
C SER A 454 -39.01 -5.67 25.17
N VAL A 455 -38.47 -4.51 24.79
CA VAL A 455 -38.49 -4.00 23.42
C VAL A 455 -37.67 -4.89 22.49
N LYS A 456 -36.45 -5.28 22.88
CA LYS A 456 -35.62 -6.19 22.08
C LYS A 456 -36.30 -7.54 21.83
N HIS A 457 -36.91 -8.13 22.84
CA HIS A 457 -37.67 -9.38 22.69
C HIS A 457 -38.87 -9.23 21.77
N LYS A 458 -39.63 -8.12 21.89
CA LYS A 458 -40.77 -7.84 21.02
C LYS A 458 -40.33 -7.71 19.56
N VAL A 459 -39.31 -6.87 19.30
CA VAL A 459 -38.78 -6.61 17.96
C VAL A 459 -38.22 -7.89 17.34
N LEU A 460 -37.48 -8.70 18.12
CA LEU A 460 -36.95 -9.96 17.63
C LEU A 460 -38.05 -10.93 17.18
N LYS A 461 -39.12 -11.08 17.98
CA LYS A 461 -40.27 -11.92 17.63
C LYS A 461 -40.96 -11.46 16.35
N GLU A 462 -41.19 -10.15 16.21
CA GLU A 462 -41.81 -9.56 15.02
C GLU A 462 -40.97 -9.82 13.76
N VAL A 463 -39.65 -9.67 13.86
CA VAL A 463 -38.71 -9.86 12.75
C VAL A 463 -38.57 -11.33 12.37
N GLU A 464 -38.46 -12.23 13.34
CA GLU A 464 -38.32 -13.66 13.08
C GLU A 464 -39.55 -14.23 12.34
N ALA A 465 -40.73 -13.71 12.68
CA ALA A 465 -41.98 -14.09 12.04
C ALA A 465 -41.97 -13.81 10.53
N VAL A 466 -41.34 -12.73 10.07
CA VAL A 466 -41.36 -12.29 8.66
C VAL A 466 -40.11 -12.68 7.88
N ALA A 467 -38.92 -12.60 8.48
CA ALA A 467 -37.65 -12.84 7.79
C ALA A 467 -37.37 -14.35 7.57
N PHE A 468 -37.90 -15.22 8.43
CA PHE A 468 -37.57 -16.66 8.41
C PHE A 468 -38.74 -17.59 8.08
N GLN A 469 -39.95 -17.06 7.86
CA GLN A 469 -41.14 -17.88 7.54
C GLN A 469 -41.01 -18.68 6.24
N LEU A 470 -40.26 -18.19 5.24
CA LEU A 470 -40.08 -18.88 3.96
C LEU A 470 -38.90 -19.88 3.93
N ARG A 471 -37.98 -19.84 4.90
CA ARG A 471 -36.84 -20.79 4.98
C ARG A 471 -37.16 -22.06 5.75
N ASN A 472 -38.20 -22.06 6.60
CA ASN A 472 -38.58 -23.21 7.43
C ASN A 472 -39.45 -24.29 6.76
N ARG A 473 -39.63 -24.26 5.42
CA ARG A 473 -40.16 -25.44 4.69
C ARG A 473 -39.16 -26.60 4.59
N CYS A 474 -37.96 -26.46 5.15
CA CYS A 474 -37.01 -27.57 5.38
C CYS A 474 -36.54 -27.63 6.84
N GLY A 475 -37.44 -27.96 7.78
CA GLY A 475 -37.13 -28.53 9.11
C GLY A 475 -36.43 -27.63 10.14
N PRO A 476 -36.71 -27.79 11.45
CA PRO A 476 -36.20 -26.88 12.48
C PRO A 476 -34.74 -27.19 12.83
N ARG A 477 -33.84 -26.20 12.65
CA ARG A 477 -32.56 -26.14 13.39
C ARG A 477 -32.49 -24.83 14.16
N VAL A 478 -33.19 -24.80 15.28
CA VAL A 478 -32.94 -23.82 16.35
C VAL A 478 -31.67 -24.24 17.07
N LEU A 479 -30.56 -23.54 16.84
CA LEU A 479 -29.36 -23.64 17.69
C LEU A 479 -29.68 -22.94 19.02
N ARG A 480 -30.12 -23.72 20.02
CA ARG A 480 -30.14 -23.27 21.41
C ARG A 480 -28.70 -23.01 21.87
N ALA A 481 -28.45 -21.82 22.40
CA ALA A 481 -27.24 -21.54 23.16
C ALA A 481 -27.17 -22.52 24.36
N LEU A 482 -26.08 -23.27 24.44
CA LEU A 482 -25.75 -24.05 25.63
C LEU A 482 -25.46 -23.08 26.79
N PRO A 483 -25.93 -23.37 28.02
CA PRO A 483 -25.55 -22.59 29.19
C PRO A 483 -24.06 -22.82 29.48
N ARG A 484 -23.33 -21.75 29.76
CA ARG A 484 -21.95 -21.86 30.28
C ARG A 484 -21.99 -22.47 31.67
N PRO A 485 -21.10 -23.42 32.01
CA PRO A 485 -20.74 -23.66 33.40
C PRO A 485 -19.81 -22.53 33.86
N TRP A 486 -19.95 -22.22 35.14
CA TRP A 486 -19.31 -21.18 35.95
C TRP A 486 -17.86 -20.83 35.62
#